data_AF-A0A8D1TG66-F1
#
_entry.id   AF-A0A8D1TG66-F1
#
_cell.length_a   1.000
_cell.length_b   1.000
_cell.length_c   1.000
_cell.angle_alpha   90.00
_cell.angle_beta   90.00
_cell.angle_gamma   90.00
#
_symmetry.space_group_name_H-M   'P 1'
#
loop_
_entity.id
_entity.type
_entity.pdbx_description
1 polymer ?
#
loop_
_entity_poly.entity_id
_entity_poly.type
_entity_poly.pdbx_seq_one_letter_code
_entity_poly.pdbx_strand_id
1 'polypeptide(L)'
;MRRPRGEPGSRAPRPTEGAICAGPGESWSPSPNSMLRVLLSAQASSARLSGLLLLPPVQPYCLGPSKWGDRPPGGGSHVGPVQGLQRLLEQARSPGELLRWLGQNPTKVHAHHYLVALRRLGQLLGSQPRPPPVEQATLQDLSQLIIRNCPSFDIHTIHVCLHLAVLLGFPSDGPLVRALEQERRCRLHSKPPPSPQPVLHGGQRLEAALSCPRFLRHPQQHLIRSLAEARPEELTPQVMVLLAQHLARHRLREPQLLEAIAHFLVVQEAQLNSKVVQKLVLPFGRLNYLPLEEQFMPCLERILAREAGVAPLATVNILMSLCQLRCLPFRALRFVFSPGFINHISGTPHALIMRRYLSLLDTAVELELPGYRGPRLPQRQQVPIFPQPLITDRARCKYSHKDIVAEGLRQLLGEEKYRQDLTVPPGYCTDFLLCVSSSGAVLPVRTQDPFLPYPPRSSSVVLTLRERWHFCRDGRVLLGSRALRERHLGLMGYQLLPLPFEELESQRGLPQLKSYLRQKLQALGLRWGPEGG
;
A
#
# COMPACT_ATOMS: atom_id res chain seq x y z
N MET A 1 -64.48 -26.65 -55.32
CA MET A 1 -64.38 -28.10 -55.05
C MET A 1 -64.44 -28.35 -53.53
N ARG A 2 -64.26 -29.60 -53.07
CA ARG A 2 -64.69 -30.16 -51.77
C ARG A 2 -64.29 -29.41 -50.46
N ARG A 3 -65.19 -29.51 -49.48
CA ARG A 3 -65.15 -29.30 -48.00
C ARG A 3 -64.33 -30.42 -47.27
N PRO A 4 -64.21 -30.48 -45.91
CA PRO A 4 -64.38 -29.48 -44.81
C PRO A 4 -63.35 -29.56 -43.61
N ARG A 5 -63.60 -28.71 -42.59
CA ARG A 5 -63.37 -28.78 -41.11
C ARG A 5 -62.86 -30.09 -40.43
N GLY A 6 -62.20 -29.94 -39.26
CA GLY A 6 -62.15 -30.96 -38.19
C GLY A 6 -61.46 -30.58 -36.86
N GLU A 7 -62.22 -30.06 -35.88
CA GLU A 7 -62.03 -30.23 -34.41
C GLU A 7 -63.28 -30.96 -33.86
N PRO A 8 -63.44 -31.37 -32.56
CA PRO A 8 -62.58 -31.26 -31.36
C PRO A 8 -62.48 -32.57 -30.49
N GLY A 9 -61.93 -32.47 -29.27
CA GLY A 9 -62.66 -32.97 -28.07
C GLY A 9 -62.31 -34.31 -27.38
N SER A 10 -61.48 -34.24 -26.34
CA SER A 10 -61.68 -34.80 -24.96
C SER A 10 -62.33 -36.19 -24.68
N ARG A 11 -61.60 -37.08 -23.97
CA ARG A 11 -61.87 -37.49 -22.55
C ARG A 11 -60.78 -38.43 -21.97
N ALA A 12 -60.81 -38.65 -20.65
CA ALA A 12 -59.87 -39.47 -19.86
C ALA A 12 -60.56 -40.69 -19.20
N PRO A 13 -59.84 -41.49 -18.39
CA PRO A 13 -60.11 -41.41 -16.95
C PRO A 13 -58.86 -41.47 -16.01
N ARG A 14 -59.14 -41.18 -14.73
CA ARG A 14 -58.32 -41.36 -13.49
C ARG A 14 -58.87 -42.62 -12.73
N PRO A 15 -58.49 -43.00 -11.47
CA PRO A 15 -57.65 -42.37 -10.42
C PRO A 15 -56.52 -43.33 -9.92
N THR A 16 -55.77 -43.14 -8.83
CA THR A 16 -55.78 -42.28 -7.60
C THR A 16 -54.35 -41.75 -7.32
N GLU A 17 -53.99 -40.84 -6.40
CA GLU A 17 -54.70 -39.87 -5.54
C GLU A 17 -53.83 -38.56 -5.48
N GLY A 18 -53.65 -37.71 -4.45
CA GLY A 18 -54.19 -37.50 -3.09
C GLY A 18 -53.09 -37.28 -2.02
N ALA A 19 -53.16 -36.32 -1.09
CA ALA A 19 -54.02 -35.13 -1.04
C ALA A 19 -53.46 -34.04 -0.07
N ILE A 20 -53.65 -32.75 -0.42
CA ILE A 20 -53.83 -31.58 0.50
C ILE A 20 -52.56 -31.15 1.32
N CYS A 21 -52.27 -29.88 1.64
CA CYS A 21 -52.95 -28.58 1.46
C CYS A 21 -51.98 -27.46 1.01
N ALA A 22 -52.48 -26.24 0.78
CA ALA A 22 -51.69 -25.02 0.59
C ALA A 22 -51.85 -24.03 1.76
N GLY A 23 -50.83 -23.22 2.02
CA GLY A 23 -50.83 -22.13 3.01
C GLY A 23 -49.88 -20.99 2.54
N PRO A 24 -50.14 -19.71 2.88
CA PRO A 24 -49.50 -18.60 2.18
C PRO A 24 -48.34 -17.92 2.94
N GLY A 25 -47.30 -17.53 2.18
CA GLY A 25 -46.45 -16.36 2.46
C GLY A 25 -45.45 -16.46 3.61
N GLU A 26 -44.21 -16.85 3.29
CA GLU A 26 -43.04 -16.54 4.13
C GLU A 26 -42.05 -15.62 3.41
N SER A 27 -41.28 -14.87 4.20
CA SER A 27 -40.49 -13.73 3.77
C SER A 27 -39.05 -14.08 3.37
N TRP A 28 -38.42 -13.16 2.63
CA TRP A 28 -37.00 -13.27 2.28
C TRP A 28 -36.12 -13.28 3.53
N SER A 29 -35.27 -14.30 3.67
CA SER A 29 -34.18 -14.33 4.64
C SER A 29 -32.86 -14.78 3.96
N PRO A 30 -31.88 -13.88 3.76
CA PRO A 30 -30.57 -14.28 3.26
C PRO A 30 -29.79 -15.00 4.36
N SER A 31 -29.28 -16.21 4.08
CA SER A 31 -28.65 -17.05 5.11
C SER A 31 -27.41 -16.35 5.74
N PRO A 32 -27.15 -16.49 7.06
CA PRO A 32 -26.06 -15.78 7.75
C PRO A 32 -24.61 -16.11 7.32
N ASN A 33 -24.41 -17.00 6.35
CA ASN A 33 -23.11 -17.60 6.02
C ASN A 33 -22.45 -17.06 4.74
N SER A 34 -23.01 -16.04 4.07
CA SER A 34 -22.47 -15.53 2.80
C SER A 34 -21.05 -14.97 2.94
N MET A 35 -20.81 -14.05 3.89
CA MET A 35 -19.50 -13.43 4.03
C MET A 35 -18.44 -14.38 4.60
N LEU A 36 -18.80 -15.31 5.49
CA LEU A 36 -17.90 -16.39 5.90
C LEU A 36 -17.53 -17.29 4.72
N ARG A 37 -18.47 -17.63 3.83
CA ARG A 37 -18.15 -18.36 2.59
C ARG A 37 -17.23 -17.57 1.65
N VAL A 38 -17.37 -16.24 1.54
CA VAL A 38 -16.46 -15.39 0.75
C VAL A 38 -15.06 -15.32 1.39
N LEU A 39 -14.97 -15.21 2.72
CA LEU A 39 -13.68 -15.21 3.43
C LEU A 39 -12.97 -16.57 3.33
N LEU A 40 -13.72 -17.68 3.35
CA LEU A 40 -13.19 -19.04 3.17
C LEU A 40 -12.87 -19.37 1.70
N SER A 41 -13.65 -18.90 0.72
CA SER A 41 -13.32 -19.06 -0.70
C SER A 41 -12.09 -18.21 -1.08
N ALA A 42 -11.90 -17.04 -0.46
CA ALA A 42 -10.68 -16.24 -0.56
C ALA A 42 -9.46 -16.88 0.16
N GLN A 43 -9.65 -17.85 1.06
CA GLN A 43 -8.56 -18.72 1.53
C GLN A 43 -8.26 -19.83 0.52
N ALA A 44 -9.30 -20.48 -0.03
CA ALA A 44 -9.13 -21.51 -1.07
C ALA A 44 -8.49 -20.97 -2.37
N SER A 45 -8.76 -19.71 -2.74
CA SER A 45 -8.13 -19.06 -3.89
C SER A 45 -6.65 -18.75 -3.67
N SER A 46 -6.16 -18.68 -2.43
CA SER A 46 -4.73 -18.53 -2.11
C SER A 46 -3.89 -19.64 -2.74
N ALA A 47 -4.37 -20.89 -2.70
CA ALA A 47 -3.72 -22.04 -3.33
C ALA A 47 -3.73 -21.98 -4.87
N ARG A 48 -4.72 -21.30 -5.48
CA ARG A 48 -4.73 -21.03 -6.93
C ARG A 48 -3.80 -19.86 -7.30
N LEU A 49 -3.71 -18.84 -6.44
CA LEU A 49 -2.81 -17.69 -6.62
C LEU A 49 -1.32 -18.08 -6.57
N SER A 50 -0.96 -19.17 -5.88
CA SER A 50 0.39 -19.74 -5.92
C SER A 50 0.84 -20.11 -7.35
N GLY A 51 -0.08 -20.48 -8.24
CA GLY A 51 0.22 -20.81 -9.64
C GLY A 51 0.51 -19.61 -10.54
N LEU A 52 0.23 -18.38 -10.10
CA LEU A 52 0.43 -17.15 -10.86
C LEU A 52 1.62 -16.30 -10.36
N LEU A 53 2.39 -16.81 -9.39
CA LEU A 53 3.48 -16.09 -8.71
C LEU A 53 4.76 -16.96 -8.61
N LEU A 54 5.35 -17.29 -9.76
CA LEU A 54 6.52 -18.16 -9.85
C LEU A 54 7.85 -17.45 -9.50
N LEU A 55 8.37 -17.79 -8.31
CA LEU A 55 9.80 -17.89 -7.94
C LEU A 55 10.65 -16.59 -7.89
N PRO A 56 11.85 -16.61 -7.24
CA PRO A 56 12.37 -17.49 -6.19
C PRO A 56 12.63 -16.73 -4.84
N PRO A 57 12.98 -17.41 -3.73
CA PRO A 57 13.24 -16.75 -2.45
C PRO A 57 14.67 -16.22 -2.29
N VAL A 58 14.85 -15.20 -1.43
CA VAL A 58 16.16 -14.72 -0.94
C VAL A 58 16.19 -14.74 0.59
N GLN A 59 17.32 -15.16 1.15
CA GLN A 59 17.56 -15.34 2.59
C GLN A 59 17.75 -14.01 3.35
N PRO A 60 17.53 -14.00 4.68
CA PRO A 60 17.70 -12.79 5.50
C PRO A 60 19.18 -12.40 5.66
N TYR A 61 19.52 -11.14 5.37
CA TYR A 61 20.85 -10.57 5.59
C TYR A 61 20.93 -9.76 6.89
N CYS A 62 22.13 -9.77 7.49
CA CYS A 62 22.40 -9.23 8.82
C CYS A 62 22.41 -7.69 8.89
N LEU A 63 22.07 -7.16 10.07
CA LEU A 63 22.19 -5.73 10.39
C LEU A 63 23.66 -5.34 10.61
N GLY A 64 24.12 -4.30 9.91
CA GLY A 64 25.43 -3.68 10.13
C GLY A 64 25.43 -2.61 11.23
N PRO A 65 26.60 -2.27 11.82
CA PRO A 65 26.69 -1.37 12.97
C PRO A 65 26.54 0.12 12.61
N SER A 66 25.79 0.85 13.44
CA SER A 66 25.62 2.30 13.33
C SER A 66 26.81 3.06 13.94
N LYS A 67 27.45 3.94 13.17
CA LYS A 67 28.49 4.87 13.66
C LYS A 67 27.90 6.00 14.50
N TRP A 68 28.52 6.32 15.64
CA TRP A 68 28.58 7.68 16.16
C TRP A 68 30.04 8.04 16.46
N GLY A 69 30.38 9.31 16.29
CA GLY A 69 31.76 9.75 16.01
C GLY A 69 32.61 10.14 17.21
N ASP A 70 33.90 10.25 16.94
CA ASP A 70 34.98 10.52 17.89
C ASP A 70 34.99 11.95 18.45
N ARG A 71 35.53 12.09 19.67
CA ARG A 71 36.19 13.32 20.15
C ARG A 71 37.41 12.96 21.03
N PRO A 72 38.55 13.68 20.88
CA PRO A 72 39.75 13.48 21.70
C PRO A 72 39.62 14.12 23.11
N PRO A 73 40.52 13.78 24.05
CA PRO A 73 40.38 14.13 25.48
C PRO A 73 41.04 15.46 25.89
N GLY A 74 40.53 16.08 26.96
CA GLY A 74 41.17 17.18 27.68
C GLY A 74 40.29 17.83 28.75
N GLY A 75 40.90 18.36 29.82
CA GLY A 75 40.23 19.14 30.88
C GLY A 75 39.67 18.30 32.04
N GLY A 76 40.13 18.57 33.26
CA GLY A 76 39.80 17.79 34.46
C GLY A 76 38.64 18.32 35.31
N SER A 77 38.31 17.51 36.34
CA SER A 77 37.72 17.92 37.62
C SER A 77 36.34 18.62 37.64
N HIS A 78 35.27 17.81 37.67
CA HIS A 78 34.34 17.74 38.82
C HIS A 78 33.36 16.57 38.63
N VAL A 79 33.68 15.40 39.21
CA VAL A 79 32.88 14.17 39.02
C VAL A 79 31.81 14.03 40.11
N GLY A 80 30.57 14.37 39.79
CA GLY A 80 29.42 13.99 40.62
C GLY A 80 29.22 12.47 40.63
N PRO A 81 28.78 11.86 41.75
CA PRO A 81 28.80 10.39 41.93
C PRO A 81 27.97 9.61 40.90
N VAL A 82 26.93 10.23 40.32
CA VAL A 82 26.08 9.63 39.27
C VAL A 82 26.87 9.40 37.97
N GLN A 83 27.77 10.32 37.60
CA GLN A 83 28.59 10.21 36.39
C GLN A 83 29.74 9.19 36.51
N GLY A 84 30.00 8.66 37.71
CA GLY A 84 30.91 7.53 37.90
C GLY A 84 30.27 6.21 37.47
N LEU A 85 29.08 5.91 38.02
CA LEU A 85 28.39 4.64 37.77
C LEU A 85 28.03 4.44 36.29
N GLN A 86 27.52 5.48 35.60
CA GLN A 86 27.22 5.36 34.18
C GLN A 86 28.46 4.95 33.35
N ARG A 87 29.63 5.57 33.59
CA ARG A 87 30.87 5.22 32.88
C ARG A 87 31.35 3.80 33.20
N LEU A 88 31.21 3.34 34.44
CA LEU A 88 31.52 1.95 34.80
C LEU A 88 30.62 0.94 34.07
N LEU A 89 29.34 1.26 33.86
CA LEU A 89 28.42 0.43 33.09
C LEU A 89 28.70 0.49 31.58
N GLU A 90 29.07 1.64 31.03
CA GLU A 90 29.45 1.79 29.60
C GLU A 90 30.78 1.09 29.28
N GLN A 91 31.72 1.04 30.23
CA GLN A 91 33.03 0.43 30.08
C GLN A 91 33.07 -1.07 30.47
N ALA A 92 32.01 -1.60 31.07
CA ALA A 92 31.94 -2.98 31.54
C ALA A 92 32.35 -3.99 30.45
N ARG A 93 33.14 -5.00 30.83
CA ARG A 93 33.71 -6.03 29.95
C ARG A 93 32.98 -7.37 30.02
N SER A 94 32.07 -7.54 30.98
CA SER A 94 31.30 -8.78 31.18
C SER A 94 29.88 -8.49 31.72
N PRO A 95 28.90 -9.38 31.48
CA PRO A 95 27.57 -9.27 32.12
C PRO A 95 27.64 -9.29 33.66
N GLY A 96 28.61 -10.03 34.22
CA GLY A 96 28.87 -10.07 35.67
C GLY A 96 29.37 -8.75 36.26
N GLU A 97 30.07 -7.90 35.49
CA GLU A 97 30.40 -6.54 35.92
C GLU A 97 29.16 -5.63 35.95
N LEU A 98 28.26 -5.73 34.96
CA LEU A 98 27.01 -4.97 34.96
C LEU A 98 26.16 -5.28 36.20
N LEU A 99 26.05 -6.57 36.56
CA LEU A 99 25.44 -6.99 37.83
C LEU A 99 26.15 -6.38 39.04
N ARG A 100 27.48 -6.51 39.11
CA ARG A 100 28.28 -6.04 40.24
C ARG A 100 28.10 -4.54 40.48
N TRP A 101 28.17 -3.72 39.42
CA TRP A 101 28.05 -2.27 39.53
C TRP A 101 26.63 -1.81 39.88
N LEU A 102 25.58 -2.48 39.37
CA LEU A 102 24.20 -2.18 39.77
C LEU A 102 23.87 -2.71 41.18
N GLY A 103 24.48 -3.81 41.62
CA GLY A 103 24.23 -4.43 42.92
C GLY A 103 24.97 -3.78 44.10
N GLN A 104 26.17 -3.24 43.89
CA GLN A 104 27.04 -2.74 44.98
C GLN A 104 26.52 -1.50 45.72
N ASN A 105 25.75 -0.61 45.06
CA ASN A 105 25.34 0.69 45.62
C ASN A 105 23.88 1.02 45.22
N PRO A 106 22.87 0.25 45.64
CA PRO A 106 21.49 0.39 45.14
C PRO A 106 20.91 1.80 45.34
N THR A 107 21.29 2.50 46.42
CA THR A 107 20.89 3.89 46.71
C THR A 107 21.40 4.93 45.71
N LYS A 108 22.30 4.57 44.79
CA LYS A 108 22.83 5.44 43.72
C LYS A 108 22.31 5.04 42.33
N VAL A 109 21.60 3.91 42.20
CA VAL A 109 21.16 3.38 40.89
C VAL A 109 19.80 3.97 40.48
N HIS A 110 19.86 4.95 39.59
CA HIS A 110 18.69 5.58 38.98
C HIS A 110 18.22 4.80 37.73
N ALA A 111 16.94 4.91 37.35
CA ALA A 111 16.32 4.15 36.24
C ALA A 111 17.14 4.10 34.93
N HIS A 112 17.79 5.19 34.54
CA HIS A 112 18.61 5.26 33.31
C HIS A 112 19.85 4.33 33.32
N HIS A 113 20.33 3.90 34.49
CA HIS A 113 21.46 2.96 34.58
C HIS A 113 21.11 1.56 34.06
N TYR A 114 19.86 1.12 34.29
CA TYR A 114 19.37 -0.15 33.74
C TYR A 114 19.26 -0.13 32.21
N LEU A 115 18.89 1.02 31.64
CA LEU A 115 18.91 1.27 30.20
C LEU A 115 20.36 1.21 29.64
N VAL A 116 21.31 1.88 30.30
CA VAL A 116 22.73 1.83 29.92
C VAL A 116 23.27 0.39 29.99
N ALA A 117 22.95 -0.35 31.06
CA ALA A 117 23.37 -1.73 31.22
C ALA A 117 22.78 -2.66 30.14
N LEU A 118 21.48 -2.56 29.82
CA LEU A 118 20.86 -3.34 28.72
C LEU A 118 21.49 -3.00 27.36
N ARG A 119 21.81 -1.72 27.10
CA ARG A 119 22.51 -1.33 25.86
C ARG A 119 23.92 -1.92 25.80
N ARG A 120 24.68 -1.89 26.91
CA ARG A 120 26.02 -2.48 26.96
C ARG A 120 25.99 -4.00 26.82
N LEU A 121 25.03 -4.65 27.47
CA LEU A 121 24.82 -6.09 27.40
C LEU A 121 24.67 -6.58 25.94
N GLY A 122 23.93 -5.84 25.10
CA GLY A 122 23.81 -6.16 23.67
C GLY A 122 25.11 -6.05 22.87
N GLN A 123 26.03 -5.17 23.28
CA GLN A 123 27.36 -5.07 22.66
C GLN A 123 28.26 -6.25 23.08
N LEU A 124 28.17 -6.69 24.34
CA LEU A 124 28.91 -7.83 24.87
C LEU A 124 28.42 -9.15 24.26
N LEU A 125 27.11 -9.39 24.23
CA LEU A 125 26.54 -10.59 23.60
C LEU A 125 26.73 -10.61 22.07
N GLY A 126 26.66 -9.45 21.42
CA GLY A 126 26.87 -9.33 19.97
C GLY A 126 28.31 -9.54 19.49
N SER A 127 29.26 -9.84 20.39
CA SER A 127 30.68 -10.03 20.08
C SER A 127 31.27 -11.39 20.45
N GLN A 128 30.46 -12.38 20.88
CA GLN A 128 30.91 -13.76 21.11
C GLN A 128 30.09 -14.81 20.31
N PRO A 129 30.70 -15.87 19.73
CA PRO A 129 29.99 -16.84 18.90
C PRO A 129 29.05 -17.80 19.64
N ARG A 130 29.15 -17.94 20.97
CA ARG A 130 28.30 -18.75 21.84
C ARG A 130 28.44 -18.28 23.30
N PRO A 131 27.36 -18.02 24.04
CA PRO A 131 27.45 -17.70 25.46
C PRO A 131 27.83 -18.96 26.28
N PRO A 132 28.75 -18.86 27.25
CA PRO A 132 28.98 -19.94 28.22
C PRO A 132 27.77 -20.05 29.18
N PRO A 133 27.53 -21.22 29.82
CA PRO A 133 26.36 -21.43 30.69
C PRO A 133 26.30 -20.47 31.90
N VAL A 134 27.43 -19.87 32.30
CA VAL A 134 27.52 -18.85 33.37
C VAL A 134 26.85 -17.52 32.96
N GLU A 135 26.78 -17.21 31.66
CA GLU A 135 26.05 -16.03 31.19
C GLU A 135 24.54 -16.20 31.31
N GLN A 136 24.00 -17.41 31.18
CA GLN A 136 22.57 -17.67 31.33
C GLN A 136 22.06 -17.26 32.74
N ALA A 137 22.82 -17.60 33.79
CA ALA A 137 22.52 -17.22 35.16
C ALA A 137 22.62 -15.69 35.37
N THR A 138 23.70 -15.06 34.90
CA THR A 138 23.88 -13.61 35.08
C THR A 138 22.89 -12.76 34.25
N LEU A 139 22.40 -13.28 33.11
CA LEU A 139 21.27 -12.72 32.37
C LEU A 139 19.95 -12.84 33.16
N GLN A 140 19.72 -13.97 33.83
CA GLN A 140 18.56 -14.18 34.68
C GLN A 140 18.58 -13.24 35.90
N ASP A 141 19.73 -13.07 36.56
CA ASP A 141 19.91 -12.12 37.67
C ASP A 141 19.69 -10.67 37.22
N LEU A 142 20.23 -10.27 36.06
CA LEU A 142 19.98 -8.94 35.47
C LEU A 142 18.49 -8.74 35.21
N SER A 143 17.79 -9.77 34.71
CA SER A 143 16.36 -9.72 34.48
C SER A 143 15.59 -9.51 35.79
N GLN A 144 15.93 -10.21 36.87
CA GLN A 144 15.31 -10.05 38.19
C GLN A 144 15.59 -8.68 38.80
N LEU A 145 16.82 -8.17 38.65
CA LEU A 145 17.21 -6.84 39.10
C LEU A 145 16.40 -5.74 38.39
N ILE A 146 16.17 -5.88 37.08
CA ILE A 146 15.35 -4.95 36.29
C ILE A 146 13.87 -5.07 36.67
N ILE A 147 13.33 -6.29 36.81
CA ILE A 147 11.95 -6.53 37.26
C ILE A 147 11.69 -5.85 38.61
N ARG A 148 12.59 -6.07 39.60
CA ARG A 148 12.49 -5.49 40.95
C ARG A 148 12.46 -3.96 40.96
N ASN A 149 13.17 -3.32 40.02
CA ASN A 149 13.28 -1.86 39.95
C ASN A 149 12.34 -1.20 38.93
N CYS A 150 11.63 -2.00 38.13
CA CYS A 150 10.69 -1.55 37.10
C CYS A 150 9.66 -0.51 37.60
N PRO A 151 9.10 -0.59 38.84
CA PRO A 151 8.20 0.44 39.36
C PRO A 151 8.83 1.82 39.57
N SER A 152 10.16 1.95 39.54
CA SER A 152 10.85 3.26 39.59
C SER A 152 11.09 3.87 38.19
N PHE A 153 10.74 3.16 37.12
CA PHE A 153 11.03 3.61 35.74
C PHE A 153 9.97 4.58 35.22
N ASP A 154 10.40 5.53 34.40
CA ASP A 154 9.50 6.39 33.64
C ASP A 154 9.00 5.70 32.35
N ILE A 155 7.98 6.28 31.71
CA ILE A 155 7.36 5.71 30.50
C ILE A 155 8.36 5.62 29.33
N HIS A 156 9.35 6.50 29.24
CA HIS A 156 10.42 6.39 28.23
C HIS A 156 11.34 5.21 28.53
N THR A 157 11.89 5.10 29.75
CA THR A 157 12.75 3.98 30.15
C THR A 157 12.05 2.64 29.96
N ILE A 158 10.77 2.51 30.34
CA ILE A 158 10.00 1.27 30.14
C ILE A 158 9.91 0.90 28.64
N HIS A 159 9.61 1.87 27.76
CA HIS A 159 9.55 1.61 26.31
C HIS A 159 10.90 1.20 25.71
N VAL A 160 12.01 1.81 26.14
CA VAL A 160 13.34 1.46 25.59
C VAL A 160 13.85 0.15 26.19
N CYS A 161 13.59 -0.14 27.48
CA CYS A 161 13.88 -1.44 28.09
C CYS A 161 13.09 -2.58 27.42
N LEU A 162 11.81 -2.38 27.09
CA LEU A 162 11.03 -3.35 26.28
C LEU A 162 11.65 -3.57 24.90
N HIS A 163 12.03 -2.50 24.21
CA HIS A 163 12.62 -2.60 22.88
C HIS A 163 13.96 -3.34 22.92
N LEU A 164 14.82 -3.05 23.89
CA LEU A 164 16.09 -3.74 24.10
C LEU A 164 15.88 -5.20 24.51
N ALA A 165 14.95 -5.53 25.41
CA ALA A 165 14.67 -6.91 25.79
C ALA A 165 14.30 -7.78 24.58
N VAL A 166 13.46 -7.25 23.66
CA VAL A 166 13.12 -7.94 22.40
C VAL A 166 14.32 -8.05 21.46
N LEU A 167 15.15 -7.02 21.32
CA LEU A 167 16.37 -7.06 20.49
C LEU A 167 17.44 -8.02 21.05
N LEU A 168 17.47 -8.23 22.36
CA LEU A 168 18.37 -9.15 23.07
C LEU A 168 17.85 -10.60 23.07
N GLY A 169 16.71 -10.88 22.43
CA GLY A 169 16.16 -12.23 22.33
C GLY A 169 15.51 -12.76 23.61
N PHE A 170 15.18 -11.91 24.60
CA PHE A 170 14.37 -12.36 25.73
C PHE A 170 12.98 -12.80 25.21
N PRO A 171 12.46 -13.97 25.65
CA PRO A 171 11.18 -14.47 25.18
C PRO A 171 10.05 -13.50 25.52
N SER A 172 9.07 -13.34 24.62
CA SER A 172 7.94 -12.43 24.80
C SER A 172 7.09 -12.77 26.04
N ASP A 173 6.93 -14.06 26.33
CA ASP A 173 6.31 -14.56 27.55
C ASP A 173 7.29 -14.69 28.73
N GLY A 174 8.50 -14.15 28.61
CA GLY A 174 9.50 -14.12 29.66
C GLY A 174 9.10 -13.19 30.83
N PRO A 175 9.63 -13.43 32.05
CA PRO A 175 9.25 -12.64 33.23
C PRO A 175 9.62 -11.15 33.09
N LEU A 176 10.75 -10.85 32.43
CA LEU A 176 11.20 -9.47 32.18
C LEU A 176 10.25 -8.70 31.26
N VAL A 177 9.87 -9.31 30.13
CA VAL A 177 8.98 -8.68 29.15
C VAL A 177 7.58 -8.53 29.75
N ARG A 178 7.06 -9.56 30.45
CA ARG A 178 5.77 -9.49 31.16
C ARG A 178 5.75 -8.40 32.23
N ALA A 179 6.80 -8.25 33.05
CA ALA A 179 6.86 -7.20 34.07
C ALA A 179 6.89 -5.79 33.47
N LEU A 180 7.76 -5.54 32.48
CA LEU A 180 7.84 -4.26 31.79
C LEU A 180 6.55 -3.92 31.02
N GLU A 181 5.89 -4.90 30.41
CA GLU A 181 4.58 -4.73 29.78
C GLU A 181 3.49 -4.44 30.83
N GLN A 182 3.51 -5.10 31.99
CA GLN A 182 2.52 -4.87 33.03
C GLN A 182 2.66 -3.47 33.63
N GLU A 183 3.89 -3.02 33.94
CA GLU A 183 4.14 -1.66 34.43
C GLU A 183 3.71 -0.60 33.40
N ARG A 184 4.00 -0.85 32.11
CA ARG A 184 3.51 -0.04 30.99
C ARG A 184 1.99 0.01 30.93
N ARG A 185 1.30 -1.12 31.15
CA ARG A 185 -0.17 -1.20 31.19
C ARG A 185 -0.71 -0.41 32.38
N CYS A 186 -0.17 -0.61 33.59
CA CYS A 186 -0.56 0.15 34.79
C CYS A 186 -0.46 1.67 34.57
N ARG A 187 0.66 2.16 34.03
CA ARG A 187 0.87 3.59 33.74
C ARG A 187 0.06 4.14 32.56
N LEU A 188 -0.58 3.29 31.77
CA LEU A 188 -1.58 3.68 30.76
C LEU A 188 -3.01 3.72 31.32
N HIS A 189 -3.27 3.05 32.46
CA HIS A 189 -4.58 2.95 33.11
C HIS A 189 -4.70 3.84 34.37
N SER A 190 -3.74 4.73 34.62
CA SER A 190 -3.82 5.77 35.66
C SER A 190 -4.76 6.93 35.30
N LYS A 191 -5.29 6.95 34.08
CA LYS A 191 -6.43 7.79 33.70
C LYS A 191 -7.72 7.03 34.09
N PRO A 192 -8.72 7.66 34.74
CA PRO A 192 -9.91 6.97 35.20
C PRO A 192 -10.59 6.20 34.06
N PRO A 193 -11.22 5.05 34.35
CA PRO A 193 -11.79 4.21 33.32
C PRO A 193 -12.82 5.01 32.50
N PRO A 194 -12.86 4.86 31.17
CA PRO A 194 -14.02 5.31 30.42
C PRO A 194 -15.26 4.61 30.98
N SER A 195 -16.40 5.30 30.96
CA SER A 195 -17.69 4.70 31.30
C SER A 195 -17.88 3.37 30.55
N PRO A 196 -18.57 2.37 31.15
CA PRO A 196 -18.69 1.04 30.57
C PRO A 196 -19.21 1.14 29.14
N GLN A 197 -18.34 0.84 28.18
CA GLN A 197 -18.71 0.94 26.78
C GLN A 197 -19.79 -0.11 26.50
N PRO A 198 -20.87 0.25 25.77
CA PRO A 198 -21.89 -0.72 25.41
C PRO A 198 -21.25 -1.88 24.64
N VAL A 199 -21.84 -3.07 24.73
CA VAL A 199 -21.32 -4.27 24.06
C VAL A 199 -21.46 -4.10 22.54
N LEU A 200 -20.44 -3.53 21.91
CA LEU A 200 -20.46 -3.18 20.49
C LEU A 200 -20.47 -4.46 19.64
N HIS A 201 -21.44 -4.55 18.75
CA HIS A 201 -21.55 -5.63 17.77
C HIS A 201 -20.44 -5.54 16.70
N GLY A 202 -20.29 -6.55 15.85
CA GLY A 202 -19.12 -6.70 14.96
C GLY A 202 -18.91 -5.50 14.03
N GLY A 203 -19.97 -5.06 13.33
CA GLY A 203 -19.94 -3.88 12.46
C GLY A 203 -19.75 -2.56 13.23
N GLN A 204 -20.27 -2.45 14.46
CA GLN A 204 -20.05 -1.27 15.31
C GLN A 204 -18.59 -1.18 15.78
N ARG A 205 -17.97 -2.32 16.14
CA ARG A 205 -16.52 -2.41 16.43
C ARG A 205 -15.68 -2.07 15.20
N LEU A 206 -16.11 -2.51 14.01
CA LEU A 206 -15.47 -2.17 12.73
C LEU A 206 -15.55 -0.66 12.44
N GLU A 207 -16.71 -0.02 12.60
CA GLU A 207 -16.90 1.42 12.40
C GLU A 207 -16.07 2.25 13.40
N ALA A 208 -16.08 1.89 14.68
CA ALA A 208 -15.29 2.56 15.72
C ALA A 208 -13.77 2.42 15.46
N ALA A 209 -13.31 1.24 15.03
CA ALA A 209 -11.92 1.01 14.65
C ALA A 209 -11.49 1.84 13.43
N LEU A 210 -12.31 1.87 12.38
CA LEU A 210 -12.06 2.63 11.15
C LEU A 210 -12.11 4.16 11.37
N SER A 211 -12.92 4.61 12.32
CA SER A 211 -13.04 6.02 12.72
C SER A 211 -11.91 6.49 13.65
N CYS A 212 -11.13 5.59 14.24
CA CYS A 212 -10.08 5.92 15.20
C CYS A 212 -8.80 6.45 14.50
N PRO A 213 -8.36 7.72 14.73
CA PRO A 213 -7.17 8.27 14.07
C PRO A 213 -5.84 7.60 14.46
N ARG A 214 -5.84 6.76 15.51
CA ARG A 214 -4.64 6.13 16.10
C ARG A 214 -4.52 4.63 15.82
N PHE A 215 -5.27 4.09 14.85
CA PHE A 215 -5.36 2.64 14.60
C PHE A 215 -4.05 2.05 14.01
N LEU A 216 -3.06 1.82 14.87
CA LEU A 216 -1.68 1.52 14.48
C LEU A 216 -1.00 0.48 15.40
N ARG A 217 -1.08 -0.79 14.97
CA ARG A 217 0.08 -1.70 14.85
C ARG A 217 -0.25 -2.90 13.94
N HIS A 218 -1.39 -3.56 14.16
CA HIS A 218 -1.86 -4.70 13.37
C HIS A 218 -3.32 -4.51 12.86
N PRO A 219 -3.60 -3.52 12.01
CA PRO A 219 -4.97 -3.19 11.60
C PRO A 219 -5.63 -4.33 10.81
N GLN A 220 -4.90 -4.95 9.88
CA GLN A 220 -5.35 -6.01 8.98
C GLN A 220 -6.06 -7.17 9.69
N GLN A 221 -5.40 -7.82 10.65
CA GLN A 221 -5.96 -8.97 11.37
C GLN A 221 -7.19 -8.61 12.20
N HIS A 222 -7.20 -7.43 12.82
CA HIS A 222 -8.38 -6.92 13.54
C HIS A 222 -9.53 -6.61 12.58
N LEU A 223 -9.27 -5.99 11.42
CA LEU A 223 -10.31 -5.68 10.43
C LEU A 223 -10.93 -6.95 9.84
N ILE A 224 -10.11 -7.94 9.48
CA ILE A 224 -10.57 -9.26 8.99
C ILE A 224 -11.41 -9.95 10.08
N ARG A 225 -10.96 -9.95 11.33
CA ARG A 225 -11.69 -10.55 12.45
C ARG A 225 -13.01 -9.83 12.74
N SER A 226 -13.02 -8.50 12.80
CA SER A 226 -14.26 -7.72 13.01
C SER A 226 -15.25 -7.87 11.86
N LEU A 227 -14.78 -8.06 10.62
CA LEU A 227 -15.62 -8.35 9.47
C LEU A 227 -16.21 -9.77 9.52
N ALA A 228 -15.42 -10.76 9.95
CA ALA A 228 -15.89 -12.14 10.15
C ALA A 228 -16.85 -12.30 11.34
N GLU A 229 -16.74 -11.43 12.35
CA GLU A 229 -17.65 -11.35 13.51
C GLU A 229 -18.86 -10.43 13.28
N ALA A 230 -18.96 -9.73 12.14
CA ALA A 230 -20.07 -8.83 11.81
C ALA A 230 -21.21 -9.58 11.11
N ARG A 231 -22.45 -9.26 11.48
CA ARG A 231 -23.64 -9.78 10.79
C ARG A 231 -23.92 -9.02 9.49
N PRO A 232 -24.59 -9.62 8.48
CA PRO A 232 -24.89 -8.96 7.21
C PRO A 232 -25.62 -7.62 7.37
N GLU A 233 -26.48 -7.49 8.37
CA GLU A 233 -27.29 -6.29 8.65
C GLU A 233 -26.45 -5.15 9.27
N GLU A 234 -25.33 -5.48 9.92
CA GLU A 234 -24.41 -4.52 10.53
C GLU A 234 -23.46 -3.88 9.50
N LEU A 235 -23.32 -4.48 8.32
CA LEU A 235 -22.41 -4.06 7.26
C LEU A 235 -23.05 -3.01 6.36
N THR A 236 -23.40 -1.86 6.94
CA THR A 236 -24.05 -0.77 6.21
C THR A 236 -23.14 -0.20 5.09
N PRO A 237 -23.71 0.46 4.06
CA PRO A 237 -22.91 1.12 3.03
C PRO A 237 -21.88 2.13 3.58
N GLN A 238 -22.15 2.73 4.74
CA GLN A 238 -21.23 3.65 5.41
C GLN A 238 -20.01 2.90 5.99
N VAL A 239 -20.22 1.77 6.68
CA VAL A 239 -19.12 0.94 7.22
C VAL A 239 -18.23 0.42 6.09
N MET A 240 -18.83 -0.09 5.01
CA MET A 240 -18.09 -0.58 3.85
C MET A 240 -17.34 0.54 3.11
N VAL A 241 -17.88 1.76 3.08
CA VAL A 241 -17.17 2.96 2.58
C VAL A 241 -15.97 3.33 3.46
N LEU A 242 -16.11 3.28 4.79
CA LEU A 242 -14.99 3.54 5.70
C LEU A 242 -13.88 2.50 5.53
N LEU A 243 -14.23 1.22 5.35
CA LEU A 243 -13.28 0.14 5.06
C LEU A 243 -12.55 0.38 3.73
N ALA A 244 -13.30 0.62 2.65
CA ALA A 244 -12.75 0.92 1.33
C ALA A 244 -11.79 2.12 1.35
N GLN A 245 -12.16 3.20 2.06
CA GLN A 245 -11.31 4.37 2.25
C GLN A 245 -10.06 4.07 3.09
N HIS A 246 -10.15 3.24 4.13
CA HIS A 246 -9.00 2.85 4.94
C HIS A 246 -7.99 2.05 4.12
N LEU A 247 -8.44 1.01 3.39
CA LEU A 247 -7.57 0.20 2.50
C LEU A 247 -6.88 1.10 1.46
N ALA A 248 -7.64 1.96 0.78
CA ALA A 248 -7.13 2.94 -0.17
C ALA A 248 -6.11 3.91 0.45
N ARG A 249 -6.40 4.50 1.61
CA ARG A 249 -5.55 5.47 2.30
C ARG A 249 -4.23 4.87 2.75
N HIS A 250 -4.27 3.68 3.36
CA HIS A 250 -3.11 3.00 3.95
C HIS A 250 -2.39 2.03 2.99
N ARG A 251 -2.91 1.89 1.76
CA ARG A 251 -2.38 1.04 0.68
C ARG A 251 -2.34 -0.45 1.03
N LEU A 252 -3.40 -0.92 1.69
CA LEU A 252 -3.54 -2.30 2.16
C LEU A 252 -4.24 -3.13 1.08
N ARG A 253 -3.49 -3.92 0.31
CA ARG A 253 -4.00 -4.74 -0.80
C ARG A 253 -4.43 -6.12 -0.29
N GLU A 254 -5.48 -6.13 0.53
CA GLU A 254 -5.96 -7.30 1.27
C GLU A 254 -7.06 -8.06 0.50
N PRO A 255 -6.80 -9.24 -0.10
CA PRO A 255 -7.78 -9.91 -0.97
C PRO A 255 -9.12 -10.17 -0.26
N GLN A 256 -9.08 -10.70 0.95
CA GLN A 256 -10.27 -11.01 1.75
C GLN A 256 -11.17 -9.79 2.02
N LEU A 257 -10.57 -8.62 2.30
CA LEU A 257 -11.32 -7.39 2.56
C LEU A 257 -11.80 -6.73 1.25
N LEU A 258 -11.08 -6.95 0.15
CA LEU A 258 -11.42 -6.43 -1.17
C LEU A 258 -12.56 -7.24 -1.82
N GLU A 259 -12.51 -8.58 -1.77
CA GLU A 259 -13.63 -9.42 -2.22
C GLU A 259 -14.90 -9.17 -1.39
N ALA A 260 -14.79 -8.93 -0.08
CA ALA A 260 -15.95 -8.57 0.73
C ALA A 260 -16.61 -7.24 0.29
N ILE A 261 -15.82 -6.25 -0.18
CA ILE A 261 -16.35 -5.02 -0.77
C ILE A 261 -16.97 -5.29 -2.15
N ALA A 262 -16.40 -6.18 -2.96
CA ALA A 262 -16.92 -6.54 -4.28
C ALA A 262 -18.25 -7.32 -4.20
N HIS A 263 -18.32 -8.34 -3.35
CA HIS A 263 -19.53 -9.08 -3.04
C HIS A 263 -20.61 -8.17 -2.43
N PHE A 264 -20.26 -7.24 -1.53
CA PHE A 264 -21.19 -6.24 -1.00
C PHE A 264 -21.76 -5.33 -2.10
N LEU A 265 -20.93 -4.88 -3.04
CA LEU A 265 -21.38 -4.09 -4.20
C LEU A 265 -22.40 -4.85 -5.07
N VAL A 266 -22.19 -6.15 -5.28
CA VAL A 266 -23.12 -7.02 -6.03
C VAL A 266 -24.43 -7.24 -5.26
N VAL A 267 -24.36 -7.65 -3.99
CA VAL A 267 -25.55 -7.92 -3.16
C VAL A 267 -26.44 -6.68 -2.97
N GLN A 268 -25.85 -5.49 -2.90
CA GLN A 268 -26.56 -4.23 -2.68
C GLN A 268 -26.80 -3.40 -3.96
N GLU A 269 -26.63 -3.98 -5.15
CA GLU A 269 -26.68 -3.27 -6.45
C GLU A 269 -27.89 -2.34 -6.60
N ALA A 270 -29.07 -2.78 -6.16
CA ALA A 270 -30.32 -2.03 -6.28
C ALA A 270 -30.40 -0.82 -5.33
N GLN A 271 -29.72 -0.87 -4.17
CA GLN A 271 -29.80 0.15 -3.12
C GLN A 271 -28.68 1.20 -3.22
N LEU A 272 -27.59 0.88 -3.92
CA LEU A 272 -26.40 1.74 -3.99
C LEU A 272 -26.51 2.82 -5.08
N ASN A 273 -26.26 4.07 -4.69
CA ASN A 273 -26.09 5.19 -5.61
C ASN A 273 -24.62 5.42 -5.98
N SER A 274 -24.40 6.07 -7.12
CA SER A 274 -23.10 6.42 -7.68
C SER A 274 -22.15 7.11 -6.69
N LYS A 275 -22.66 8.00 -5.82
CA LYS A 275 -21.85 8.74 -4.83
C LYS A 275 -21.25 7.85 -3.74
N VAL A 276 -21.89 6.71 -3.46
CA VAL A 276 -21.37 5.65 -2.57
C VAL A 276 -20.45 4.71 -3.37
N VAL A 277 -20.88 4.26 -4.55
CA VAL A 277 -20.16 3.30 -5.39
C VAL A 277 -18.77 3.81 -5.78
N GLN A 278 -18.59 5.09 -6.11
CA GLN A 278 -17.25 5.66 -6.36
C GLN A 278 -16.26 5.47 -5.19
N LYS A 279 -16.74 5.40 -3.95
CA LYS A 279 -15.91 5.24 -2.75
C LYS A 279 -15.58 3.77 -2.50
N LEU A 280 -16.51 2.87 -2.79
CA LEU A 280 -16.34 1.42 -2.71
C LEU A 280 -15.45 0.88 -3.84
N VAL A 281 -15.50 1.49 -5.04
CA VAL A 281 -14.70 1.08 -6.19
C VAL A 281 -13.26 1.64 -6.16
N LEU A 282 -13.04 2.80 -5.51
CA LEU A 282 -11.74 3.45 -5.34
C LEU A 282 -10.57 2.52 -4.91
N PRO A 283 -10.70 1.63 -3.91
CA PRO A 283 -9.60 0.74 -3.52
C PRO A 283 -9.14 -0.19 -4.64
N PHE A 284 -10.04 -0.76 -5.45
CA PHE A 284 -9.68 -1.71 -6.51
C PHE A 284 -8.72 -1.09 -7.54
N GLY A 285 -9.12 0.06 -8.10
CA GLY A 285 -8.27 0.83 -9.01
C GLY A 285 -6.96 1.25 -8.32
N ARG A 286 -7.05 1.91 -7.17
CA ARG A 286 -5.87 2.47 -6.48
C ARG A 286 -4.84 1.41 -6.06
N LEU A 287 -5.29 0.24 -5.60
CA LEU A 287 -4.46 -0.87 -5.12
C LEU A 287 -4.11 -1.87 -6.23
N ASN A 288 -4.53 -1.62 -7.48
CA ASN A 288 -4.31 -2.49 -8.63
C ASN A 288 -4.77 -3.94 -8.33
N TYR A 289 -6.04 -4.06 -7.95
CA TYR A 289 -6.69 -5.31 -7.58
C TYR A 289 -8.00 -5.45 -8.36
N LEU A 290 -8.06 -6.43 -9.26
CA LEU A 290 -9.29 -6.84 -9.95
C LEU A 290 -9.99 -7.91 -9.08
N PRO A 291 -11.27 -7.75 -8.71
CA PRO A 291 -12.01 -8.76 -7.95
C PRO A 291 -12.12 -10.11 -8.65
N LEU A 292 -12.24 -11.16 -7.85
CA LEU A 292 -12.59 -12.52 -8.28
C LEU A 292 -14.13 -12.71 -8.40
N GLU A 293 -14.91 -11.84 -7.76
CA GLU A 293 -16.37 -11.75 -7.91
C GLU A 293 -16.76 -11.45 -9.38
N GLU A 294 -17.19 -12.47 -10.11
CA GLU A 294 -17.54 -12.39 -11.53
C GLU A 294 -18.67 -11.39 -11.83
N GLN A 295 -19.62 -11.21 -10.89
CA GLN A 295 -20.72 -10.27 -11.06
C GLN A 295 -20.33 -8.81 -10.81
N PHE A 296 -19.11 -8.53 -10.36
CA PHE A 296 -18.63 -7.16 -10.06
C PHE A 296 -18.74 -6.22 -11.27
N MET A 297 -18.24 -6.62 -12.45
CA MET A 297 -18.29 -5.78 -13.65
C MET A 297 -19.72 -5.63 -14.21
N PRO A 298 -20.53 -6.69 -14.36
CA PRO A 298 -21.95 -6.57 -14.71
C PRO A 298 -22.75 -5.66 -13.74
N CYS A 299 -22.52 -5.76 -12.43
CA CYS A 299 -23.12 -4.89 -11.42
C CYS A 299 -22.74 -3.42 -11.66
N LEU A 300 -21.45 -3.11 -11.86
CA LEU A 300 -21.01 -1.75 -12.14
C LEU A 300 -21.57 -1.20 -13.47
N GLU A 301 -21.73 -2.02 -14.52
CA GLU A 301 -22.39 -1.58 -15.75
C GLU A 301 -23.88 -1.25 -15.52
N ARG A 302 -24.61 -2.06 -14.76
CA ARG A 302 -26.03 -1.81 -14.44
C ARG A 302 -26.21 -0.56 -13.57
N ILE A 303 -25.36 -0.38 -12.55
CA ILE A 303 -25.32 0.84 -11.73
C ILE A 303 -24.99 2.06 -12.59
N LEU A 304 -23.96 2.01 -13.45
CA LEU A 304 -23.62 3.12 -14.33
C LEU A 304 -24.74 3.45 -15.32
N ALA A 305 -25.42 2.45 -15.89
CA ALA A 305 -26.56 2.66 -16.78
C ALA A 305 -27.73 3.38 -16.09
N ARG A 306 -27.95 3.12 -14.79
CA ARG A 306 -28.97 3.80 -13.96
C ARG A 306 -28.54 5.20 -13.50
N GLU A 307 -27.31 5.33 -13.05
CA GLU A 307 -26.86 6.47 -12.23
C GLU A 307 -26.02 7.52 -12.97
N ALA A 308 -25.49 7.23 -14.16
CA ALA A 308 -24.38 7.99 -14.74
C ALA A 308 -24.64 9.51 -14.91
N GLY A 309 -25.90 9.89 -15.17
CA GLY A 309 -26.32 11.29 -15.28
C GLY A 309 -26.62 11.98 -13.94
N VAL A 310 -26.89 11.23 -12.87
CA VAL A 310 -27.35 11.76 -11.57
C VAL A 310 -26.20 12.39 -10.77
N ALA A 311 -24.98 11.85 -10.90
CA ALA A 311 -23.79 12.41 -10.25
C ALA A 311 -22.55 12.32 -11.15
N PRO A 312 -22.41 13.20 -12.16
CA PRO A 312 -21.35 13.16 -13.18
C PRO A 312 -19.92 12.94 -12.66
N LEU A 313 -19.54 13.62 -11.57
CA LEU A 313 -18.21 13.45 -10.96
C LEU A 313 -18.01 12.04 -10.39
N ALA A 314 -19.05 11.42 -9.81
CA ALA A 314 -18.96 10.08 -9.27
C ALA A 314 -18.86 9.04 -10.39
N THR A 315 -19.64 9.20 -11.45
CA THR A 315 -19.55 8.43 -12.71
C THR A 315 -18.11 8.42 -13.24
N VAL A 316 -17.50 9.60 -13.36
CA VAL A 316 -16.13 9.74 -13.86
C VAL A 316 -15.10 9.17 -12.87
N ASN A 317 -15.30 9.30 -11.54
CA ASN A 317 -14.43 8.65 -10.54
C ASN A 317 -14.47 7.11 -10.58
N ILE A 318 -15.64 6.52 -10.85
CA ILE A 318 -15.78 5.06 -11.09
C ILE A 318 -14.98 4.69 -12.34
N LEU A 319 -15.19 5.39 -13.46
CA LEU A 319 -14.46 5.14 -14.70
C LEU A 319 -12.95 5.35 -14.55
N MET A 320 -12.49 6.33 -13.76
CA MET A 320 -11.07 6.52 -13.46
C MET A 320 -10.47 5.35 -12.66
N SER A 321 -11.25 4.71 -11.79
CA SER A 321 -10.82 3.53 -11.05
C SER A 321 -10.77 2.29 -11.96
N LEU A 322 -11.75 2.15 -12.85
CA LEU A 322 -11.81 1.08 -13.87
C LEU A 322 -10.71 1.23 -14.95
N CYS A 323 -10.35 2.46 -15.32
CA CYS A 323 -9.21 2.77 -16.19
C CYS A 323 -7.89 2.22 -15.64
N GLN A 324 -7.65 2.38 -14.33
CA GLN A 324 -6.45 1.81 -13.68
C GLN A 324 -6.40 0.28 -13.82
N LEU A 325 -7.57 -0.38 -13.76
CA LEU A 325 -7.75 -1.83 -13.94
C LEU A 325 -7.81 -2.33 -15.40
N ARG A 326 -7.82 -1.45 -16.41
CA ARG A 326 -8.10 -1.77 -17.84
C ARG A 326 -9.53 -2.26 -18.14
N CYS A 327 -10.49 -2.02 -17.24
CA CYS A 327 -11.84 -2.59 -17.30
C CYS A 327 -12.89 -1.53 -17.70
N LEU A 328 -12.71 -0.86 -18.84
CA LEU A 328 -13.54 0.29 -19.24
C LEU A 328 -14.84 -0.11 -19.99
N PRO A 329 -16.04 0.14 -19.43
CA PRO A 329 -17.31 -0.28 -20.03
C PRO A 329 -17.78 0.65 -21.15
N PHE A 330 -17.95 0.09 -22.36
CA PHE A 330 -18.22 0.82 -23.61
C PHE A 330 -19.46 1.72 -23.54
N ARG A 331 -20.52 1.28 -22.87
CA ARG A 331 -21.79 2.04 -22.72
C ARG A 331 -21.57 3.32 -21.92
N ALA A 332 -20.82 3.26 -20.83
CA ALA A 332 -20.52 4.42 -19.99
C ALA A 332 -19.53 5.38 -20.67
N LEU A 333 -18.54 4.86 -21.41
CA LEU A 333 -17.64 5.69 -22.24
C LEU A 333 -18.45 6.51 -23.26
N ARG A 334 -19.34 5.87 -24.02
CA ARG A 334 -20.24 6.55 -24.98
C ARG A 334 -21.14 7.59 -24.32
N PHE A 335 -21.52 7.40 -23.06
CA PHE A 335 -22.28 8.38 -22.29
C PHE A 335 -21.42 9.58 -21.86
N VAL A 336 -20.25 9.37 -21.24
CA VAL A 336 -19.43 10.48 -20.71
C VAL A 336 -18.71 11.30 -21.79
N PHE A 337 -18.49 10.73 -22.98
CA PHE A 337 -18.04 11.49 -24.16
C PHE A 337 -19.20 12.04 -25.02
N SER A 338 -20.46 11.88 -24.60
CA SER A 338 -21.57 12.51 -25.32
C SER A 338 -21.49 14.04 -25.21
N PRO A 339 -21.84 14.80 -26.28
CA PRO A 339 -21.88 16.26 -26.23
C PRO A 339 -22.78 16.80 -25.11
N GLY A 340 -23.89 16.10 -24.81
CA GLY A 340 -24.78 16.46 -23.70
C GLY A 340 -24.09 16.39 -22.34
N PHE A 341 -23.39 15.31 -22.03
CA PHE A 341 -22.63 15.18 -20.78
C PHE A 341 -21.50 16.21 -20.70
N ILE A 342 -20.72 16.35 -21.78
CA ILE A 342 -19.61 17.30 -21.91
C ILE A 342 -20.06 18.76 -21.67
N ASN A 343 -21.19 19.15 -22.25
CA ASN A 343 -21.76 20.49 -22.07
C ASN A 343 -22.29 20.67 -20.64
N HIS A 344 -23.03 19.69 -20.12
CA HIS A 344 -23.55 19.71 -18.74
C HIS A 344 -22.44 19.88 -17.69
N ILE A 345 -21.34 19.11 -17.78
CA ILE A 345 -20.24 19.23 -16.81
C ILE A 345 -19.49 20.57 -16.90
N SER A 346 -19.55 21.26 -18.03
CA SER A 346 -18.73 22.47 -18.28
C SER A 346 -19.18 23.69 -17.46
N GLY A 347 -20.43 23.72 -16.98
CA GLY A 347 -20.95 24.74 -16.07
C GLY A 347 -20.80 24.41 -14.57
N THR A 348 -20.14 23.31 -14.21
CA THR A 348 -20.07 22.83 -12.81
C THR A 348 -18.80 23.31 -12.08
N PRO A 349 -18.81 23.43 -10.73
CA PRO A 349 -17.60 23.74 -9.95
C PRO A 349 -16.51 22.64 -10.03
N HIS A 350 -16.81 21.49 -10.64
CA HIS A 350 -15.88 20.39 -10.86
C HIS A 350 -15.46 20.25 -12.33
N ALA A 351 -15.80 21.20 -13.21
CA ALA A 351 -15.51 21.17 -14.63
C ALA A 351 -14.03 20.90 -14.95
N LEU A 352 -13.09 21.57 -14.25
CA LEU A 352 -11.65 21.41 -14.50
C LEU A 352 -11.14 20.00 -14.18
N ILE A 353 -11.57 19.42 -13.05
CA ILE A 353 -11.12 18.07 -12.66
C ILE A 353 -11.78 17.00 -13.53
N MET A 354 -13.06 17.15 -13.87
CA MET A 354 -13.72 16.24 -14.82
C MET A 354 -13.11 16.33 -16.22
N ARG A 355 -12.73 17.53 -16.70
CA ARG A 355 -12.05 17.69 -18.00
C ARG A 355 -10.67 17.00 -18.04
N ARG A 356 -9.90 17.06 -16.95
CA ARG A 356 -8.65 16.29 -16.79
C ARG A 356 -8.89 14.78 -16.80
N TYR A 357 -9.90 14.30 -16.07
CA TYR A 357 -10.24 12.87 -16.06
C TYR A 357 -10.76 12.38 -17.42
N LEU A 358 -11.61 13.16 -18.10
CA LEU A 358 -12.04 12.83 -19.46
C LEU A 358 -10.85 12.81 -20.44
N SER A 359 -9.87 13.71 -20.30
CA SER A 359 -8.65 13.68 -21.15
C SER A 359 -7.82 12.41 -20.94
N LEU A 360 -7.73 11.93 -19.69
CA LEU A 360 -7.09 10.65 -19.37
C LEU A 360 -7.89 9.44 -19.88
N LEU A 361 -9.22 9.45 -19.71
CA LEU A 361 -10.09 8.40 -20.26
C LEU A 361 -10.04 8.37 -21.79
N ASP A 362 -9.96 9.52 -22.45
CA ASP A 362 -9.87 9.65 -23.91
C ASP A 362 -8.56 9.06 -24.44
N THR A 363 -7.46 9.30 -23.73
CA THR A 363 -6.16 8.67 -24.01
C THR A 363 -6.19 7.16 -23.74
N ALA A 364 -6.85 6.71 -22.66
CA ALA A 364 -6.98 5.28 -22.36
C ALA A 364 -7.82 4.56 -23.43
N VAL A 365 -8.86 5.20 -23.98
CA VAL A 365 -9.59 4.71 -25.14
C VAL A 365 -8.69 4.57 -26.37
N GLU A 366 -7.84 5.57 -26.63
CA GLU A 366 -6.92 5.55 -27.78
C GLU A 366 -5.84 4.47 -27.67
N LEU A 367 -5.25 4.28 -26.49
CA LEU A 367 -4.13 3.37 -26.28
C LEU A 367 -4.55 1.93 -25.95
N GLU A 368 -5.70 1.73 -25.29
CA GLU A 368 -6.12 0.41 -24.77
C GLU A 368 -7.33 -0.19 -25.50
N LEU A 369 -8.13 0.60 -26.24
CA LEU A 369 -9.39 0.16 -26.84
C LEU A 369 -9.46 0.41 -28.36
N PRO A 370 -8.61 -0.24 -29.18
CA PRO A 370 -8.57 -0.05 -30.64
C PRO A 370 -9.89 -0.40 -31.36
N GLY A 371 -10.80 -1.14 -30.72
CA GLY A 371 -12.15 -1.43 -31.22
C GLY A 371 -13.20 -0.35 -30.94
N TYR A 372 -12.88 0.72 -30.18
CA TYR A 372 -13.87 1.71 -29.75
C TYR A 372 -14.25 2.69 -30.88
N ARG A 373 -15.51 2.60 -31.36
CA ARG A 373 -16.10 3.49 -32.36
C ARG A 373 -17.14 4.46 -31.79
N GLY A 374 -17.09 4.74 -30.49
CA GLY A 374 -17.96 5.72 -29.83
C GLY A 374 -17.43 7.17 -29.94
N PRO A 375 -18.15 8.14 -29.37
CA PRO A 375 -17.66 9.53 -29.31
C PRO A 375 -16.38 9.64 -28.47
N ARG A 376 -15.49 10.55 -28.88
CA ARG A 376 -14.21 10.90 -28.23
C ARG A 376 -14.29 12.33 -27.67
N LEU A 377 -13.39 12.70 -26.77
CA LEU A 377 -13.29 14.07 -26.26
C LEU A 377 -12.77 15.02 -27.36
N PRO A 378 -13.50 16.10 -27.73
CA PRO A 378 -13.01 17.07 -28.71
C PRO A 378 -11.67 17.70 -28.30
N GLN A 379 -10.74 17.84 -29.23
CA GLN A 379 -9.38 18.35 -28.97
C GLN A 379 -9.36 19.70 -28.22
N ARG A 380 -10.29 20.62 -28.55
CA ARG A 380 -10.51 21.90 -27.86
C ARG A 380 -10.90 21.80 -26.36
N GLN A 381 -11.18 20.60 -25.87
CA GLN A 381 -11.52 20.29 -24.48
C GLN A 381 -10.52 19.32 -23.83
N GLN A 382 -9.55 18.78 -24.57
CA GLN A 382 -8.42 18.05 -23.98
C GLN A 382 -7.56 19.03 -23.16
N VAL A 383 -7.10 18.60 -21.99
CA VAL A 383 -6.23 19.38 -21.09
C VAL A 383 -5.15 18.49 -20.48
N PRO A 384 -3.95 19.01 -20.20
CA PRO A 384 -2.92 18.24 -19.48
C PRO A 384 -3.45 17.79 -18.12
N ILE A 385 -3.42 16.47 -17.89
CA ILE A 385 -4.05 15.85 -16.72
C ILE A 385 -3.30 16.25 -15.44
N PHE A 386 -1.97 16.14 -15.48
CA PHE A 386 -1.06 16.48 -14.39
C PHE A 386 -0.06 17.55 -14.86
N PRO A 387 -0.44 18.84 -14.89
CA PRO A 387 0.50 19.92 -15.24
C PRO A 387 1.58 20.15 -14.16
N GLN A 388 1.55 19.38 -13.07
CA GLN A 388 2.48 19.39 -11.95
C GLN A 388 2.57 17.97 -11.36
N PRO A 389 3.72 17.55 -10.77
CA PRO A 389 3.83 16.27 -10.08
C PRO A 389 2.77 16.07 -8.99
N LEU A 390 2.37 14.82 -8.76
CA LEU A 390 1.34 14.48 -7.78
C LEU A 390 1.71 15.01 -6.38
N ILE A 391 0.71 15.46 -5.61
CA ILE A 391 0.91 16.00 -4.26
C ILE A 391 1.64 15.00 -3.36
N THR A 392 1.41 13.70 -3.55
CA THR A 392 2.12 12.62 -2.84
C THR A 392 3.61 12.55 -3.12
N ASP A 393 4.05 12.97 -4.31
CA ASP A 393 5.44 12.94 -4.74
C ASP A 393 6.15 14.20 -4.27
N ARG A 394 5.49 15.37 -4.39
CA ARG A 394 5.95 16.62 -3.77
C ARG A 394 6.11 16.51 -2.25
N ALA A 395 5.26 15.75 -1.57
CA ALA A 395 5.38 15.49 -0.14
C ALA A 395 6.46 14.45 0.23
N ARG A 396 7.05 13.74 -0.75
CA ARG A 396 8.00 12.63 -0.52
C ARG A 396 9.33 12.75 -1.28
N CYS A 397 9.52 13.79 -2.09
CA CYS A 397 10.75 14.03 -2.86
C CYS A 397 12.04 13.96 -2.01
N LYS A 398 11.97 14.40 -0.74
CA LYS A 398 13.06 14.31 0.25
C LYS A 398 13.56 12.88 0.57
N TYR A 399 12.81 11.86 0.12
CA TYR A 399 13.14 10.44 0.28
C TYR A 399 13.33 9.75 -1.08
N SER A 400 13.47 10.52 -2.16
CA SER A 400 13.58 10.00 -3.52
C SER A 400 15.03 9.72 -3.89
N HIS A 401 15.23 8.62 -4.60
CA HIS A 401 16.50 8.28 -5.23
C HIS A 401 16.79 9.15 -6.47
N LYS A 402 15.90 10.09 -6.81
CA LYS A 402 16.03 10.92 -8.02
C LYS A 402 17.32 11.72 -8.05
N ASP A 403 17.68 12.41 -6.97
CA ASP A 403 18.85 13.31 -6.99
C ASP A 403 20.17 12.53 -7.13
N ILE A 404 20.29 11.36 -6.47
CA ILE A 404 21.48 10.50 -6.60
C ILE A 404 21.52 9.74 -7.93
N VAL A 405 20.37 9.35 -8.50
CA VAL A 405 20.30 8.78 -9.87
C VAL A 405 20.59 9.85 -10.92
N ALA A 406 20.15 11.09 -10.72
CA ALA A 406 20.50 12.22 -11.59
C ALA A 406 22.02 12.40 -11.62
N GLU A 407 22.68 12.51 -10.46
CA GLU A 407 24.14 12.59 -10.37
C GLU A 407 24.84 11.36 -10.98
N GLY A 408 24.29 10.16 -10.78
CA GLY A 408 24.79 8.92 -11.37
C GLY A 408 24.73 8.91 -12.90
N LEU A 409 23.63 9.39 -13.49
CA LEU A 409 23.49 9.56 -14.94
C LEU A 409 24.39 10.69 -15.45
N ARG A 410 24.47 11.80 -14.72
CA ARG A 410 25.30 12.97 -15.01
C ARG A 410 26.76 12.58 -15.21
N GLN A 411 27.34 11.85 -14.27
CA GLN A 411 28.73 11.38 -14.34
C GLN A 411 28.95 10.11 -15.18
N LEU A 412 27.91 9.55 -15.82
CA LEU A 412 28.01 8.36 -16.67
C LEU A 412 27.77 8.70 -18.16
N LEU A 413 26.89 9.67 -18.42
CA LEU A 413 26.43 10.05 -19.75
C LEU A 413 26.76 11.51 -20.10
N GLY A 414 26.90 12.40 -19.11
CA GLY A 414 26.93 13.86 -19.29
C GLY A 414 25.53 14.47 -19.35
N GLU A 415 25.42 15.74 -18.92
CA GLU A 415 24.15 16.46 -18.70
C GLU A 415 23.25 16.53 -19.94
N GLU A 416 23.82 16.70 -21.14
CA GLU A 416 23.03 16.82 -22.38
C GLU A 416 22.40 15.50 -22.85
N LYS A 417 22.85 14.35 -22.35
CA LYS A 417 22.41 13.02 -22.84
C LYS A 417 21.11 12.51 -22.22
N TYR A 418 20.52 13.24 -21.28
CA TYR A 418 19.22 12.91 -20.71
C TYR A 418 18.38 14.16 -20.41
N ARG A 419 17.08 13.96 -20.19
CA ARG A 419 16.17 15.00 -19.67
C ARG A 419 15.43 14.47 -18.45
N GLN A 420 15.20 15.34 -17.47
CA GLN A 420 14.51 15.03 -16.22
C GLN A 420 13.13 15.71 -16.19
N ASP A 421 12.15 15.08 -15.53
CA ASP A 421 10.82 15.67 -15.21
C ASP A 421 9.95 16.12 -16.42
N LEU A 422 10.33 15.81 -17.66
CA LEU A 422 9.54 16.15 -18.86
C LEU A 422 8.12 15.62 -18.78
N THR A 423 7.17 16.44 -19.20
CA THR A 423 5.75 16.07 -19.24
C THR A 423 5.35 15.74 -20.68
N VAL A 424 5.23 14.44 -20.98
CA VAL A 424 4.74 13.98 -22.28
C VAL A 424 3.20 14.02 -22.32
N PRO A 425 2.55 14.20 -23.48
CA PRO A 425 1.10 14.05 -23.61
C PRO A 425 0.63 12.71 -23.03
N PRO A 426 -0.61 12.59 -22.52
CA PRO A 426 -1.59 13.63 -22.18
C PRO A 426 -1.30 14.38 -20.87
N GLY A 427 -0.09 14.29 -20.33
CA GLY A 427 0.31 14.88 -19.05
C GLY A 427 1.01 13.91 -18.11
N TYR A 428 1.81 12.97 -18.63
CA TYR A 428 2.66 12.12 -17.82
C TYR A 428 4.04 12.74 -17.66
N CYS A 429 4.40 13.11 -16.43
CA CYS A 429 5.79 13.37 -16.06
C CYS A 429 6.60 12.06 -16.19
N THR A 430 7.73 12.09 -16.89
CA THR A 430 8.75 11.04 -16.98
C THR A 430 9.89 11.34 -16.00
N ASP A 431 10.49 10.33 -15.36
CA ASP A 431 11.46 10.60 -14.29
C ASP A 431 12.82 11.01 -14.89
N PHE A 432 13.38 10.17 -15.79
CA PHE A 432 14.40 10.56 -16.77
C PHE A 432 14.10 9.97 -18.15
N LEU A 433 14.56 10.64 -19.21
CA LEU A 433 14.42 10.24 -20.60
C LEU A 433 15.76 10.34 -21.33
N LEU A 434 16.10 9.33 -22.12
CA LEU A 434 17.21 9.32 -23.07
C LEU A 434 16.66 9.20 -24.51
N CYS A 435 17.19 9.97 -25.45
CA CYS A 435 17.00 9.75 -26.88
C CYS A 435 18.08 8.83 -27.42
N VAL A 436 17.72 7.90 -28.31
CA VAL A 436 18.61 6.83 -28.78
C VAL A 436 18.54 6.70 -30.31
N SER A 437 19.68 6.43 -30.96
CA SER A 437 19.73 6.09 -32.38
C SER A 437 19.22 4.68 -32.67
N SER A 438 18.97 4.36 -33.95
CA SER A 438 18.76 2.99 -34.42
C SER A 438 19.94 2.04 -34.15
N SER A 439 21.14 2.58 -33.91
CA SER A 439 22.35 1.83 -33.53
C SER A 439 22.57 1.72 -32.01
N GLY A 440 21.59 2.12 -31.18
CA GLY A 440 21.67 2.07 -29.73
C GLY A 440 22.50 3.18 -29.08
N ALA A 441 22.99 4.15 -29.84
CA ALA A 441 23.80 5.26 -29.32
C ALA A 441 22.92 6.30 -28.61
N VAL A 442 23.27 6.67 -27.38
CA VAL A 442 22.58 7.73 -26.62
C VAL A 442 22.93 9.10 -27.21
N LEU A 443 21.90 9.83 -27.63
CA LEU A 443 21.99 11.10 -28.34
C LEU A 443 21.84 12.30 -27.38
N PRO A 444 22.51 13.44 -27.64
CA PRO A 444 22.27 14.67 -26.90
C PRO A 444 20.86 15.21 -27.21
N VAL A 445 20.11 15.55 -26.17
CA VAL A 445 18.72 16.01 -26.28
C VAL A 445 18.70 17.54 -26.34
N ARG A 446 18.51 18.11 -27.54
CA ARG A 446 18.54 19.57 -27.76
C ARG A 446 17.47 20.31 -26.94
N THR A 447 17.80 21.55 -26.55
CA THR A 447 17.29 22.21 -25.33
C THR A 447 15.94 22.94 -25.45
N GLN A 448 15.33 23.01 -26.64
CA GLN A 448 14.34 24.05 -26.94
C GLN A 448 12.86 23.68 -26.72
N ASP A 449 12.49 22.39 -26.77
CA ASP A 449 11.10 21.95 -26.59
C ASP A 449 10.85 21.33 -25.19
N PRO A 450 9.99 21.91 -24.34
CA PRO A 450 9.59 21.30 -23.06
C PRO A 450 8.56 20.17 -23.23
N PHE A 451 8.04 19.97 -24.44
CA PHE A 451 7.11 18.90 -24.81
C PHE A 451 7.68 18.10 -25.96
N LEU A 452 7.73 16.78 -25.82
CA LEU A 452 8.14 15.91 -26.92
C LEU A 452 6.96 15.62 -27.86
N PRO A 453 7.20 15.57 -29.19
CA PRO A 453 6.18 15.12 -30.12
C PRO A 453 5.78 13.68 -29.79
N TYR A 454 4.47 13.45 -29.74
CA TYR A 454 3.87 12.12 -29.73
C TYR A 454 3.29 11.85 -31.13
N PRO A 455 3.56 10.69 -31.77
CA PRO A 455 4.48 9.63 -31.34
C PRO A 455 5.96 10.08 -31.31
N PRO A 456 6.81 9.47 -30.45
CA PRO A 456 8.22 9.82 -30.36
C PRO A 456 8.93 9.55 -31.70
N ARG A 457 9.57 10.59 -32.24
CA ARG A 457 10.24 10.56 -33.57
C ARG A 457 11.51 9.70 -33.64
N SER A 458 11.99 9.20 -32.50
CA SER A 458 13.21 8.40 -32.34
C SER A 458 13.04 7.43 -31.17
N SER A 459 13.78 6.32 -31.16
CA SER A 459 13.84 5.39 -30.03
C SER A 459 14.09 6.13 -28.72
N SER A 460 13.13 6.06 -27.81
CA SER A 460 13.09 6.89 -26.60
C SER A 460 12.98 6.00 -25.37
N VAL A 461 13.99 6.06 -24.49
CA VAL A 461 14.08 5.23 -23.29
C VAL A 461 13.72 6.07 -22.06
N VAL A 462 12.70 5.68 -21.32
CA VAL A 462 12.30 6.32 -20.06
C VAL A 462 12.77 5.48 -18.88
N LEU A 463 13.66 6.04 -18.06
CA LEU A 463 14.00 5.46 -16.76
C LEU A 463 12.86 5.79 -15.79
N THR A 464 12.29 4.77 -15.16
CA THR A 464 11.16 4.92 -14.23
C THR A 464 11.57 4.57 -12.80
N LEU A 465 11.52 5.57 -11.92
CA LEU A 465 11.83 5.41 -10.49
C LEU A 465 10.65 4.74 -9.79
N ARG A 466 10.81 3.46 -9.47
CA ARG A 466 9.83 2.68 -8.71
C ARG A 466 10.14 2.80 -7.23
N GLU A 467 9.88 4.00 -6.70
CA GLU A 467 10.06 4.35 -5.28
C GLU A 467 9.16 3.54 -4.35
N ARG A 468 9.57 3.34 -3.09
CA ARG A 468 8.84 2.56 -2.07
C ARG A 468 7.40 3.03 -1.80
N TRP A 469 7.03 4.25 -2.20
CA TRP A 469 5.65 4.75 -2.10
C TRP A 469 4.81 4.61 -3.37
N HIS A 470 5.38 4.09 -4.45
CA HIS A 470 4.69 3.75 -5.70
C HIS A 470 3.98 2.39 -5.62
N PHE A 471 4.27 1.62 -4.57
CA PHE A 471 3.69 0.31 -4.28
C PHE A 471 2.63 0.33 -3.17
N CYS A 472 1.92 -0.79 -3.07
CA CYS A 472 1.15 -1.20 -1.91
C CYS A 472 2.06 -1.38 -0.68
N ARG A 473 1.47 -1.51 0.53
CA ARG A 473 2.23 -1.50 1.80
C ARG A 473 3.19 -2.69 1.96
N ASP A 474 2.92 -3.79 1.26
CA ASP A 474 3.74 -4.99 1.15
C ASP A 474 4.98 -4.82 0.26
N GLY A 475 5.06 -3.73 -0.52
CA GLY A 475 6.12 -3.44 -1.49
C GLY A 475 5.96 -4.12 -2.84
N ARG A 476 5.04 -5.09 -3.01
CA ARG A 476 5.06 -6.00 -4.17
C ARG A 476 4.30 -5.49 -5.39
N VAL A 477 3.17 -4.81 -5.17
CA VAL A 477 2.26 -4.42 -6.26
C VAL A 477 2.23 -2.91 -6.44
N LEU A 478 2.58 -2.43 -7.65
CA LEU A 478 2.44 -1.02 -8.03
C LEU A 478 0.99 -0.55 -7.91
N LEU A 479 0.79 0.64 -7.34
CA LEU A 479 -0.50 1.32 -7.27
C LEU A 479 -1.04 1.58 -8.68
N GLY A 480 -2.36 1.52 -8.85
CA GLY A 480 -3.00 1.57 -10.17
C GLY A 480 -2.66 2.81 -10.99
N SER A 481 -2.44 3.97 -10.37
CA SER A 481 -1.99 5.18 -11.06
C SER A 481 -0.57 5.08 -11.65
N ARG A 482 0.30 4.26 -11.06
CA ARG A 482 1.66 3.98 -11.58
C ARG A 482 1.61 2.90 -12.66
N ALA A 483 0.87 1.82 -12.41
CA ALA A 483 0.62 0.78 -13.40
C ALA A 483 -0.14 1.29 -14.65
N LEU A 484 -0.92 2.38 -14.51
CA LEU A 484 -1.51 3.13 -15.62
C LEU A 484 -0.47 3.98 -16.36
N ARG A 485 0.34 4.79 -15.64
CA ARG A 485 1.40 5.63 -16.25
C ARG A 485 2.41 4.78 -17.03
N GLU A 486 2.98 3.75 -16.43
CA GLU A 486 3.98 2.90 -17.10
C GLU A 486 3.38 2.22 -18.35
N ARG A 487 2.17 1.69 -18.23
CA ARG A 487 1.46 1.05 -19.35
C ARG A 487 1.18 2.02 -20.50
N HIS A 488 0.66 3.21 -20.23
CA HIS A 488 0.42 4.22 -21.26
C HIS A 488 1.73 4.65 -21.93
N LEU A 489 2.81 4.89 -21.17
CA LEU A 489 4.11 5.23 -21.77
C LEU A 489 4.62 4.12 -22.71
N GLY A 490 4.48 2.85 -22.32
CA GLY A 490 4.82 1.71 -23.19
C GLY A 490 3.97 1.66 -24.47
N LEU A 491 2.65 1.84 -24.35
CA LEU A 491 1.72 1.89 -25.50
C LEU A 491 1.98 3.10 -26.41
N MET A 492 2.52 4.19 -25.87
CA MET A 492 2.95 5.39 -26.62
C MET A 492 4.34 5.24 -27.28
N GLY A 493 4.95 4.05 -27.22
CA GLY A 493 6.22 3.74 -27.88
C GLY A 493 7.49 4.03 -27.06
N TYR A 494 7.37 4.40 -25.77
CA TYR A 494 8.53 4.59 -24.91
C TYR A 494 9.03 3.25 -24.34
N GLN A 495 10.31 2.95 -24.53
CA GLN A 495 10.96 1.79 -23.92
C GLN A 495 11.23 2.09 -22.44
N LEU A 496 10.66 1.30 -21.52
CA LEU A 496 10.80 1.56 -20.08
C LEU A 496 11.96 0.81 -19.45
N LEU A 497 12.79 1.53 -18.70
CA LEU A 497 13.82 0.98 -17.82
C LEU A 497 13.42 1.18 -16.34
N PRO A 498 12.80 0.19 -15.69
CA PRO A 498 12.42 0.31 -14.29
C PRO A 498 13.65 0.23 -13.36
N LEU A 499 13.72 1.20 -12.44
CA LEU A 499 14.69 1.25 -11.35
C LEU A 499 13.93 1.09 -10.02
N PRO A 500 13.82 -0.12 -9.46
CA PRO A 500 13.10 -0.38 -8.22
C PRO A 500 13.89 0.06 -6.98
N PHE A 501 13.17 0.51 -5.96
CA PHE A 501 13.78 1.04 -4.74
C PHE A 501 14.64 0.01 -4.01
N GLU A 502 14.32 -1.28 -4.08
CA GLU A 502 15.12 -2.34 -3.46
C GLU A 502 16.52 -2.44 -4.10
N GLU A 503 16.61 -2.32 -5.43
CA GLU A 503 17.89 -2.31 -6.14
C GLU A 503 18.66 -1.00 -5.89
N LEU A 504 17.96 0.14 -5.74
CA LEU A 504 18.56 1.45 -5.45
C LEU A 504 19.05 1.59 -3.99
N GLU A 505 18.23 1.20 -3.00
CA GLU A 505 18.58 1.17 -1.57
C GLU A 505 19.77 0.22 -1.28
N SER A 506 20.02 -0.77 -2.15
CA SER A 506 21.19 -1.66 -2.04
C SER A 506 22.52 -1.03 -2.47
N GLN A 507 22.51 0.08 -3.23
CA GLN A 507 23.72 0.71 -3.76
C GLN A 507 24.48 1.48 -2.68
N ARG A 508 25.72 1.08 -2.41
CA ARG A 508 26.56 1.66 -1.33
C ARG A 508 27.21 3.00 -1.71
N GLY A 509 26.42 3.92 -2.23
CA GLY A 509 26.84 5.24 -2.70
C GLY A 509 27.04 5.32 -4.21
N LEU A 510 27.53 6.48 -4.64
CA LEU A 510 27.54 6.89 -6.04
C LEU A 510 28.36 5.98 -6.99
N PRO A 511 29.56 5.48 -6.64
CA PRO A 511 30.33 4.61 -7.56
C PRO A 511 29.59 3.29 -7.88
N GLN A 512 28.98 2.67 -6.87
CA GLN A 512 28.17 1.47 -7.02
C GLN A 512 26.91 1.76 -7.86
N LEU A 513 26.22 2.87 -7.56
CA LEU A 513 25.07 3.32 -8.35
C LEU A 513 25.43 3.57 -9.83
N LYS A 514 26.58 4.19 -10.13
CA LYS A 514 27.08 4.36 -11.51
C LYS A 514 27.32 3.01 -12.20
N SER A 515 27.92 2.05 -11.50
CA SER A 515 28.12 0.69 -12.04
C SER A 515 26.79 -0.03 -12.32
N TYR A 516 25.83 0.10 -11.41
CA TYR A 516 24.47 -0.43 -11.56
C TYR A 516 23.72 0.21 -12.74
N LEU A 517 23.75 1.54 -12.86
CA LEU A 517 23.15 2.27 -13.98
C LEU A 517 23.80 1.89 -15.32
N ARG A 518 25.14 1.76 -15.35
CA ARG A 518 25.90 1.26 -16.50
C ARG A 518 25.42 -0.12 -16.93
N GLN A 519 25.30 -1.07 -16.00
CA GLN A 519 24.82 -2.43 -16.28
C GLN A 519 23.37 -2.42 -16.80
N LYS A 520 22.46 -1.66 -16.18
CA LYS A 520 21.05 -1.54 -16.60
C LYS A 520 20.90 -0.94 -18.00
N LEU A 521 21.70 0.08 -18.35
CA LEU A 521 21.68 0.69 -19.67
C LEU A 521 22.34 -0.20 -20.73
N GLN A 522 23.46 -0.86 -20.42
CA GLN A 522 24.10 -1.85 -21.31
C GLN A 522 23.20 -3.06 -21.59
N ALA A 523 22.41 -3.50 -20.61
CA ALA A 523 21.42 -4.57 -20.80
C ALA A 523 20.28 -4.22 -21.78
N LEU A 524 20.06 -2.93 -22.05
CA LEU A 524 19.17 -2.45 -23.12
C LEU A 524 19.91 -2.28 -24.48
N GLY A 525 21.18 -2.71 -24.57
CA GLY A 525 22.02 -2.52 -25.76
C GLY A 525 22.52 -1.10 -25.97
N LEU A 526 22.31 -0.20 -24.99
CA LEU A 526 22.66 1.21 -25.13
C LEU A 526 24.18 1.42 -25.11
N ARG A 527 24.63 2.34 -25.95
CA ARG A 527 26.03 2.73 -26.12
C ARG A 527 26.17 4.23 -25.91
N TRP A 528 27.22 4.64 -25.22
CA TRP A 528 27.62 6.03 -25.10
C TRP A 528 29.13 6.12 -25.26
N GLY A 529 29.64 7.32 -25.55
CA GLY A 529 31.07 7.55 -25.76
C GLY A 529 31.93 7.16 -24.54
N PRO A 530 33.26 7.10 -24.70
CA PRO A 530 34.19 6.82 -23.60
C PRO A 530 33.98 7.78 -22.43
N GLU A 531 34.38 7.35 -21.24
CA GLU A 531 34.25 8.18 -20.04
C GLU A 531 35.05 9.47 -20.22
N GLY A 532 34.40 10.61 -20.01
CA GLY A 532 35.09 11.90 -19.95
C GLY A 532 36.03 11.90 -18.75
N GLY A 533 37.28 12.32 -18.97
CA GLY A 533 38.33 12.40 -17.94
C GLY A 533 38.12 13.49 -16.91
#